data_AF-A0A847ZSH7-F1
#
_entry.id   AF-A0A847ZSH7-F1
#
_cell.length_a   1.000
_cell.length_b   1.000
_cell.length_c   1.000
_cell.angle_alpha   90.00
_cell.angle_beta   90.00
_cell.angle_gamma   90.00
#
_symmetry.space_group_name_H-M   'P 1'
#
loop_
_entity.id
_entity.type
_entity.pdbx_description
1 polymer ?
#
loop_
_entity_poly.entity_id
_entity_poly.type
_entity_poly.pdbx_seq_one_letter_code
_entity_poly.pdbx_strand_id
1 'polypeptide(L)' 'MATALLKNRQEPDYPALQSALLAGYRSVRPLRTELFPAFLMLRAFTYLGWIIPRLHEKDAEVRNVRNLQASLGLARDYLK' A
#
# COMPACT_ATOMS: atom_id res chain seq x y z
N MET A 1 5.89 -4.86 -6.12
CA MET A 1 4.58 -4.36 -6.61
C MET A 1 3.84 -3.57 -5.56
N ALA A 2 3.46 -4.15 -4.42
CA ALA A 2 2.75 -3.43 -3.35
C ALA A 2 3.50 -2.17 -2.89
N THR A 3 4.84 -2.23 -2.78
CA THR A 3 5.68 -1.06 -2.49
C THR A 3 5.55 0.06 -3.51
N ALA A 4 5.49 -0.26 -4.80
CA ALA A 4 5.36 0.72 -5.87
C ALA A 4 3.93 1.28 -5.96
N LEU A 5 2.92 0.43 -5.76
CA LEU A 5 1.52 0.83 -5.96
C LEU A 5 0.91 1.54 -4.74
N LEU A 6 1.33 1.20 -3.52
CA LEU A 6 0.70 1.75 -2.31
C LEU A 6 0.71 3.28 -2.26
N LYS A 7 1.79 3.92 -2.71
CA LYS A 7 1.92 5.39 -2.69
C LYS A 7 1.21 6.08 -3.85
N ASN A 8 0.84 5.34 -4.90
CA ASN A 8 0.13 5.85 -6.08
C ASN A 8 -1.37 5.53 -6.04
N ARG A 9 -1.90 5.00 -4.93
CA ARG A 9 -3.31 4.58 -4.81
C ARG A 9 -4.35 5.67 -5.02
N GLN A 10 -3.94 6.92 -4.84
CA GLN A 10 -4.82 8.08 -4.99
C GLN A 10 -4.74 8.72 -6.38
N GLU A 11 -3.87 8.18 -7.26
CA GLU A 11 -3.79 8.65 -8.64
C GLU A 11 -5.08 8.33 -9.41
N PRO A 12 -5.59 9.25 -10.25
CA PRO A 12 -6.82 9.02 -11.01
C PRO A 12 -6.78 7.78 -11.90
N ASP A 13 -5.59 7.44 -12.41
CA ASP A 13 -5.32 6.32 -13.31
C ASP A 13 -4.77 5.09 -12.58
N TYR A 14 -4.90 5.01 -11.25
CA TYR A 14 -4.40 3.89 -10.45
C TYR A 14 -4.77 2.49 -11.00
N PRO A 15 -6.01 2.22 -11.48
CA PRO A 15 -6.33 0.93 -12.09
C PRO A 15 -5.46 0.60 -13.32
N ALA A 16 -5.15 1.60 -14.14
CA ALA A 16 -4.27 1.45 -15.30
C ALA A 16 -2.82 1.20 -14.87
N LEU A 17 -2.32 1.97 -13.89
CA LEU A 17 -0.98 1.77 -13.32
C LEU A 17 -0.80 0.38 -12.72
N GLN A 18 -1.80 -0.11 -11.96
CA GLN A 18 -1.78 -1.45 -11.38
C GLN A 18 -1.76 -2.51 -12.48
N SER A 19 -2.63 -2.39 -13.49
CA SER A 19 -2.70 -3.34 -14.61
C SER A 19 -1.38 -3.41 -15.39
N ALA A 20 -0.81 -2.25 -15.73
CA ALA A 20 0.44 -2.15 -16.46
C ALA A 20 1.61 -2.77 -15.69
N LEU A 21 1.71 -2.51 -14.38
CA LEU A 21 2.77 -3.09 -13.54
C LEU A 21 2.65 -4.62 -13.44
N LEU A 22 1.43 -5.15 -13.31
CA LEU A 22 1.19 -6.59 -13.25
C LEU A 22 1.50 -7.27 -14.58
N ALA A 23 1.08 -6.67 -15.70
CA ALA A 23 1.36 -7.18 -17.04
C ALA A 23 2.88 -7.19 -17.31
N GLY A 24 3.58 -6.10 -17.01
CA GLY A 24 5.02 -5.98 -17.20
C GLY A 24 5.82 -6.96 -16.35
N TYR A 25 5.38 -7.30 -15.14
CA TYR A 25 6.06 -8.32 -14.35
C TYR A 25 5.76 -9.75 -14.86
N ARG A 26 4.52 -10.00 -15.28
CA ARG A 26 4.10 -11.32 -15.81
C ARG A 26 4.83 -11.70 -17.09
N SER A 27 5.29 -10.73 -17.88
CA SER A 27 6.12 -11.00 -19.06
C SER A 27 7.49 -11.59 -18.71
N VAL A 28 8.00 -11.34 -17.49
CA VAL A 28 9.27 -11.88 -17.00
C VAL A 28 9.07 -13.16 -16.20
N ARG A 29 8.00 -13.21 -15.38
CA ARG A 29 7.73 -14.35 -14.49
C ARG A 29 6.24 -14.55 -14.22
N PRO A 30 5.70 -15.78 -14.32
CA PRO A 30 4.33 -16.08 -13.90
C PRO A 30 4.07 -15.63 -12.45
N LEU A 31 2.97 -14.90 -12.25
CA LEU A 31 2.59 -14.41 -10.93
C LEU A 31 1.07 -14.52 -10.72
N ARG A 32 0.72 -15.28 -9.68
CA ARG A 32 -0.62 -15.31 -9.10
C ARG A 32 -0.82 -14.13 -8.15
N THR A 33 -1.99 -13.48 -8.22
CA THR A 33 -2.24 -12.16 -7.60
C THR A 33 -3.44 -12.16 -6.66
N GLU A 34 -3.95 -13.32 -6.26
CA GLU A 34 -5.14 -13.45 -5.40
C GLU A 34 -4.87 -12.82 -4.02
N LEU A 35 -3.64 -12.93 -3.51
CA LEU A 35 -3.22 -12.31 -2.26
C LEU A 35 -2.67 -10.88 -2.43
N PHE A 36 -2.72 -10.30 -3.62
CA PHE A 36 -2.20 -8.96 -3.86
C PHE A 36 -2.84 -7.89 -2.96
N PRO A 37 -4.18 -7.88 -2.74
CA PRO A 37 -4.81 -6.98 -1.77
C PRO A 37 -4.26 -7.15 -0.34
N ALA A 38 -4.01 -8.40 0.09
CA ALA A 38 -3.42 -8.68 1.40
C ALA A 38 -1.99 -8.10 1.51
N PHE A 39 -1.16 -8.25 0.47
CA PHE A 39 0.18 -7.67 0.46
C PHE A 39 0.18 -6.14 0.44
N LEU A 40 -0.80 -5.50 -0.22
CA LEU A 40 -1.00 -4.05 -0.14
C LEU A 40 -1.35 -3.61 1.28
N MET A 41 -2.29 -4.31 1.92
CA MET A 41 -2.66 -4.09 3.32
C MET A 41 -1.43 -4.23 4.22
N LEU A 42 -0.74 -5.38 4.21
CA LEU A 42 0.46 -5.62 5.01
C LEU A 42 1.51 -4.54 4.80
N ARG A 43 1.74 -4.12 3.55
CA ARG A 43 2.69 -3.05 3.24
C ARG A 43 2.28 -1.72 3.88
N ALA A 44 0.99 -1.39 3.94
CA ALA A 44 0.52 -0.20 4.65
C ALA A 44 0.82 -0.27 6.15
N PHE A 45 0.55 -1.41 6.79
CA PHE A 45 0.83 -1.61 8.22
C PHE A 45 2.31 -1.48 8.57
N THR A 46 3.23 -1.83 7.67
CA THR A 46 4.67 -1.60 7.92
C THR A 46 5.03 -0.12 8.15
N TYR A 47 4.25 0.83 7.61
CA TYR A 47 4.47 2.25 7.86
C TYR A 47 4.05 2.67 9.27
N LEU A 48 3.09 1.96 9.89
CA LEU A 48 2.76 2.16 11.31
C LEU A 48 3.93 1.74 12.20
N GLY A 49 4.48 0.54 11.96
CA GLY A 49 5.69 0.08 12.66
C GLY A 49 6.89 1.02 12.46
N TRP A 50 6.97 1.70 11.31
CA TRP A 50 8.03 2.68 11.04
C TRP A 50 7.80 4.03 11.74
N ILE A 51 6.57 4.57 11.77
CA ILE A 51 6.29 5.92 12.30
C ILE A 51 6.11 5.96 13.82
N ILE A 52 5.57 4.90 14.44
CA ILE A 52 5.33 4.84 15.89
C ILE A 52 6.59 5.14 16.73
N PRO A 53 7.76 4.53 16.48
CA PRO A 53 8.98 4.86 17.23
C PRO A 53 9.51 6.28 16.94
N ARG A 54 8.96 6.98 15.96
CA ARG A 54 9.39 8.29 15.46
C ARG A 54 8.41 9.42 15.79
N LEU A 55 7.44 9.19 16.67
CA LEU A 55 6.43 10.20 17.03
C LEU A 55 7.02 11.48 17.67
N HIS A 56 8.26 11.43 18.13
CA HIS A 56 9.00 12.59 18.64
C HIS A 56 9.56 13.50 17.53
N GLU A 57 9.59 13.06 16.27
CA GLU A 57 10.06 13.87 15.14
C GLU A 57 9.02 14.94 14.77
N LYS A 58 9.50 16.05 14.19
CA LYS A 58 8.64 17.09 13.64
C LYS A 58 7.62 16.48 12.64
N ASP A 59 6.37 16.92 12.74
CA ASP A 59 5.25 16.50 11.89
C ASP A 59 4.97 14.97 11.86
N ALA A 60 5.51 14.20 12.82
CA ALA A 60 5.31 12.76 12.88
C ALA A 60 3.84 12.38 13.12
N GLU A 61 3.11 13.16 13.90
CA GLU A 61 1.69 12.96 14.15
C GLU A 61 0.86 13.02 12.85
N VAL A 62 1.09 14.03 12.01
CA VAL A 62 0.40 14.18 10.71
C VAL A 62 0.75 13.02 9.76
N ARG A 63 2.00 12.54 9.79
CA ARG A 63 2.41 11.34 9.03
C ARG A 63 1.75 10.08 9.58
N ASN A 64 1.65 9.94 10.91
CA ASN A 64 1.04 8.81 11.57
C ASN A 64 -0.46 8.71 11.26
N VAL A 65 -1.20 9.82 11.34
CA VAL A 65 -2.62 9.88 10.99
C VAL A 65 -2.85 9.43 9.54
N ARG A 66 -2.03 9.91 8.59
CA ARG A 66 -2.11 9.47 7.19
C ARG A 66 -1.86 7.97 7.02
N ASN A 67 -0.84 7.43 7.67
CA ASN A 67 -0.52 6.00 7.61
C ASN A 67 -1.61 5.13 8.26
N LEU A 68 -2.21 5.61 9.36
CA LEU A 68 -3.31 4.94 10.06
C LEU A 68 -4.55 4.86 9.16
N GLN A 69 -4.96 5.98 8.57
CA GLN A 69 -6.11 6.01 7.65
C GLN A 69 -5.90 5.09 6.45
N ALA A 70 -4.71 5.12 5.83
CA ALA A 70 -4.40 4.23 4.71
C ALA A 70 -4.45 2.75 5.10
N SER A 71 -3.92 2.39 6.28
CA SER A 71 -3.86 1.00 6.76
C SER A 71 -5.25 0.47 7.11
N LEU A 72 -6.05 1.25 7.84
CA LEU A 72 -7.42 0.87 8.20
C LEU A 72 -8.36 0.82 6.99
N GLY A 73 -8.17 1.72 6.01
CA GLY A 73 -8.89 1.67 4.74
C GLY A 73 -8.65 0.36 4.00
N LEU A 74 -7.37 -0.03 3.84
CA LEU A 74 -7.00 -1.29 3.19
C LEU A 74 -7.46 -2.53 3.98
N ALA A 75 -7.42 -2.49 5.31
CA ALA A 75 -7.95 -3.57 6.14
C ALA A 75 -9.45 -3.75 5.95
N ARG A 76 -10.19 -2.65 5.90
CA ARG A 76 -11.63 -2.68 5.64
C ARG A 76 -11.94 -3.21 4.24
N ASP A 77 -11.17 -2.82 3.23
CA ASP A 77 -11.37 -3.29 1.87
C ASP A 77 -11.04 -4.79 1.72
N TYR A 78 -10.10 -5.32 2.52
CA TYR A 78 -9.69 -6.73 2.48
C TYR A 78 -10.63 -7.68 3.24
N LEU A 79 -11.25 -7.22 4.34
CA LEU A 79 -12.07 -8.05 5.23
C LEU A 79 -13.57 -8.08 4.88
N LYS A 80 -13.99 -7.31 3.87
CA LYS A 80 -15.34 -7.35 3.31
C LYS A 80 -15.49 -8.53 2.37
#